data_AF-A0A399YKX1-F1
#
_entry.id   AF-A0A399YKX1-F1
#
_cell.length_a   1.000
_cell.length_b   1.000
_cell.length_c   1.000
_cell.angle_alpha   90.00
_cell.angle_beta   90.00
_cell.angle_gamma   90.00
#
_symmetry.space_group_name_H-M   'P 1'
#
loop_
_entity.id
_entity.type
_entity.pdbx_description
1 polymer ?
#
loop_
_entity_poly.entity_id
_entity_poly.type
_entity_poly.pdbx_seq_one_letter_code
_entity_poly.pdbx_strand_id
1 'polypeptide(L)'
;MDRRIFGIETEFGVNATFRGTSRLSPEEVARHLFRKVVAWGRSSNVFLANGSRLYLDVGSHPEYATAECTDLLDLLAHDKAGELIVQDLADDAEARLAEEGFDATIYVLKNNVDSRGNSYGSHE
;
A
#
# COMPACT_ATOMS: atom_id res chain seq x y z
N MET A 1 27.03 -20.70 -0.65
CA MET A 1 25.59 -20.92 -0.43
C MET A 1 24.94 -20.20 -1.59
N ASP A 2 24.79 -20.89 -2.71
CA ASP A 2 24.71 -20.21 -4.03
C ASP A 2 23.28 -19.91 -4.45
N ARG A 3 22.30 -20.32 -3.63
CA ARG A 3 20.88 -20.01 -3.77
C ARG A 3 20.25 -19.87 -2.40
N ARG A 4 19.66 -18.71 -2.12
CA ARG A 4 19.00 -18.36 -0.85
C ARG A 4 17.61 -17.83 -1.18
N ILE A 5 16.66 -18.08 -0.28
CA ILE A 5 15.34 -17.44 -0.32
C ILE A 5 15.45 -16.07 0.33
N PHE A 6 14.92 -15.05 -0.33
CA PHE A 6 14.78 -13.71 0.20
C PHE A 6 13.42 -13.14 -0.18
N GLY A 7 12.96 -12.20 0.63
CA GLY A 7 11.75 -11.41 0.42
C GLY A 7 11.96 -10.08 1.12
N ILE A 8 11.10 -9.12 0.80
CA ILE A 8 11.09 -7.83 1.49
C ILE A 8 9.68 -7.47 1.92
N GLU A 9 9.59 -6.68 2.98
CA GLU A 9 8.34 -6.12 3.47
C GLU A 9 8.44 -4.59 3.36
N THR A 10 7.51 -3.97 2.65
CA THR A 10 7.50 -2.52 2.42
C THR A 10 6.21 -1.92 2.97
N GLU A 11 6.36 -1.04 3.97
CA GLU A 11 5.28 -0.18 4.43
C GLU A 11 5.23 1.11 3.60
N PHE A 12 4.03 1.49 3.15
CA PHE A 12 3.81 2.73 2.41
C PHE A 12 3.20 3.80 3.32
N GLY A 13 3.80 4.99 3.31
CA GLY A 13 3.16 6.18 3.86
C GLY A 13 1.95 6.56 3.01
N VAL A 14 0.81 6.88 3.64
CA VAL A 14 -0.40 7.33 2.95
C VAL A 14 -0.78 8.74 3.37
N ASN A 15 -1.00 9.61 2.40
CA ASN A 15 -1.50 10.95 2.63
C ASN A 15 -2.57 11.30 1.59
N ALA A 16 -3.41 12.30 1.86
CA ALA A 16 -4.32 12.85 0.88
C ALA A 16 -4.42 14.36 0.99
N THR A 17 -4.47 15.03 -0.15
CA THR A 17 -4.82 16.45 -0.26
C THR A 17 -6.24 16.59 -0.78
N PHE A 18 -7.01 17.51 -0.20
CA PHE A 18 -8.38 17.77 -0.59
C PHE A 18 -8.51 19.20 -1.12
N ARG A 19 -9.27 19.37 -2.20
CA ARG A 19 -9.71 20.70 -2.68
C ARG A 19 -11.08 21.00 -2.06
N GLY A 20 -11.19 22.15 -1.39
CA GLY A 20 -12.39 22.58 -0.68
C GLY A 20 -12.32 22.39 0.84
N THR A 21 -13.49 22.38 1.49
CA THR A 21 -13.60 22.37 2.97
C THR A 21 -13.68 20.97 3.55
N SER A 22 -14.13 19.98 2.78
CA SER A 22 -14.26 18.59 3.23
C SER A 22 -12.90 17.91 3.28
N ARG A 23 -12.62 17.18 4.35
CA ARG A 23 -11.36 16.45 4.57
C ARG A 23 -11.64 15.11 5.20
N LEU A 24 -10.88 14.10 4.79
CA LEU A 24 -10.81 12.81 5.48
C LEU A 24 -9.52 12.73 6.29
N SER A 25 -9.57 12.01 7.40
CA SER A 25 -8.39 11.63 8.16
C SER A 25 -7.55 10.59 7.39
N PRO A 26 -6.24 10.44 7.69
CA PRO A 26 -5.41 9.40 7.08
C PRO A 26 -5.99 7.98 7.23
N GLU A 27 -6.61 7.69 8.37
CA GLU A 27 -7.27 6.41 8.64
C GLU A 27 -8.47 6.19 7.72
N GLU A 28 -9.27 7.23 7.46
CA GLU A 28 -10.37 7.16 6.50
C GLU A 28 -9.86 6.96 5.08
N VAL A 29 -8.81 7.68 4.67
CA VAL A 29 -8.16 7.48 3.36
C VAL A 29 -7.65 6.05 3.20
N ALA A 30 -6.99 5.51 4.23
CA ALA A 30 -6.51 4.12 4.25
C ALA A 30 -7.68 3.11 4.14
N ARG A 31 -8.81 3.39 4.82
CA ARG A 31 -10.04 2.59 4.67
C ARG A 31 -10.62 2.67 3.25
N HIS A 32 -10.60 3.84 2.61
CA HIS A 32 -11.00 3.97 1.21
C HIS A 32 -10.09 3.13 0.32
N LEU A 33 -8.77 3.19 0.51
CA LEU A 33 -7.77 2.40 -0.22
C LEU A 33 -8.06 0.88 -0.12
N PHE A 34 -8.28 0.36 1.08
CA PHE A 34 -8.47 -1.08 1.32
C PHE A 34 -9.90 -1.59 1.12
N ARG A 35 -10.89 -0.73 0.84
CA ARG A 35 -12.28 -1.17 0.60
C ARG A 35 -12.34 -2.24 -0.50
N LYS A 36 -11.54 -2.11 -1.56
CA LYS A 36 -11.45 -3.08 -2.66
C LYS A 36 -10.85 -4.41 -2.20
N VAL A 37 -9.76 -4.34 -1.42
CA VAL A 37 -9.05 -5.50 -0.86
C VAL A 37 -9.96 -6.30 0.07
N VAL A 38 -10.70 -5.62 0.96
CA VAL A 38 -11.67 -6.26 1.85
C VAL A 38 -12.82 -6.89 1.06
N ALA A 39 -13.31 -6.25 -0.01
CA ALA A 39 -14.34 -6.83 -0.85
C ALA A 39 -13.87 -8.12 -1.55
N TRP A 40 -12.60 -8.17 -1.95
CA TRP A 40 -12.01 -9.35 -2.60
C TRP A 40 -11.72 -10.50 -1.64
N GLY A 41 -11.01 -10.22 -0.54
CA GLY A 41 -10.47 -11.25 0.36
C GLY A 41 -11.23 -11.43 1.67
N ARG A 42 -12.29 -10.63 1.91
CA ARG A 42 -13.05 -10.57 3.18
C ARG A 42 -12.19 -10.21 4.41
N SER A 43 -11.00 -9.67 4.17
CA SER A 43 -9.98 -9.36 5.17
C SER A 43 -9.15 -8.18 4.65
N SER A 44 -8.63 -7.36 5.56
CA SER A 44 -7.60 -6.36 5.25
C SER A 44 -6.20 -6.96 5.11
N ASN A 45 -6.10 -8.30 5.08
CA ASN A 45 -4.89 -9.07 4.93
C ASN A 45 -5.15 -10.23 3.96
N VAL A 46 -4.52 -10.18 2.79
CA VAL A 46 -4.77 -11.10 1.68
C VAL A 46 -3.46 -11.53 1.02
N PHE A 47 -3.49 -12.72 0.43
CA PHE A 47 -2.46 -13.16 -0.52
C PHE A 47 -2.95 -12.90 -1.95
N LEU A 48 -2.07 -12.33 -2.76
CA LEU A 48 -2.34 -11.96 -4.14
C LEU A 48 -2.00 -13.11 -5.10
N ALA A 49 -2.49 -13.03 -6.33
CA ALA A 49 -2.25 -14.06 -7.35
C ALA A 49 -0.75 -14.23 -7.71
N ASN A 50 0.07 -13.20 -7.48
CA ASN A 50 1.52 -13.28 -7.66
C ASN A 50 2.25 -13.90 -6.44
N GLY A 51 1.54 -14.38 -5.42
CA GLY A 51 2.12 -15.00 -4.23
C GLY A 51 2.52 -14.01 -3.13
N SER A 52 2.55 -12.71 -3.42
CA SER A 52 2.83 -11.66 -2.43
C SER A 52 1.67 -11.51 -1.44
N ARG A 53 1.96 -10.95 -0.27
CA ARG A 53 0.96 -10.60 0.74
C ARG A 53 0.73 -9.09 0.74
N LEU A 54 -0.53 -8.67 0.79
CA LEU A 54 -0.93 -7.29 0.92
C LEU A 54 -1.84 -7.14 2.13
N TYR A 55 -1.50 -6.23 3.03
CA TYR A 55 -2.30 -6.03 4.23
C TYR A 55 -2.25 -4.59 4.77
N LEU A 56 -3.20 -4.29 5.64
CA LEU A 56 -3.18 -3.06 6.44
C LEU A 56 -2.54 -3.39 7.79
N ASP A 57 -1.41 -2.78 8.11
CA ASP A 57 -0.75 -2.96 9.40
C ASP A 57 -1.47 -2.20 10.54
N VAL A 58 -1.12 -2.47 11.79
CA VAL A 58 -1.60 -1.80 13.01
C VAL A 58 -1.45 -0.27 12.91
N GLY A 59 -0.43 0.22 12.21
CA GLY A 59 -0.23 1.66 11.90
C GLY A 59 -1.18 2.25 10.86
N SER A 60 -2.09 1.46 10.28
CA SER A 60 -2.91 1.81 9.10
C SER A 60 -2.10 2.06 7.82
N HIS A 61 -0.85 1.61 7.78
CA HIS A 61 -0.05 1.63 6.55
C HIS A 61 -0.43 0.44 5.66
N PRO A 62 -0.61 0.66 4.35
CA PRO A 62 -0.55 -0.41 3.37
C PRO A 62 0.83 -1.05 3.43
N GLU A 63 0.87 -2.36 3.60
CA GLU A 63 2.10 -3.12 3.62
C GLU A 63 2.05 -4.23 2.57
N TYR A 64 3.10 -4.27 1.76
CA TYR A 64 3.30 -5.27 0.74
C TYR A 64 4.54 -6.09 1.06
N ALA A 65 4.36 -7.39 1.25
CA ALA A 65 5.43 -8.35 1.38
C ALA A 65 5.56 -9.17 0.09
N THR A 66 6.76 -9.18 -0.51
CA THR A 66 6.99 -9.92 -1.76
C THR A 66 6.77 -11.41 -1.57
N ALA A 67 6.43 -12.11 -2.65
CA ALA A 67 6.61 -13.56 -2.70
C ALA A 67 8.09 -13.94 -2.47
N GLU A 68 8.33 -15.17 -2.03
CA GLU A 68 9.69 -15.69 -1.85
C GLU A 68 10.44 -15.77 -3.18
N CYS A 69 11.59 -15.10 -3.25
CA CYS A 69 12.44 -15.04 -4.44
C CYS A 69 13.76 -15.78 -4.22
N THR A 70 14.35 -16.33 -5.29
CA THR A 70 15.72 -16.91 -5.27
C THR A 70 16.70 -16.19 -6.20
N ASP A 71 16.21 -15.25 -7.00
CA ASP A 71 16.99 -14.41 -7.89
C ASP A 71 16.71 -12.92 -7.58
N LEU A 72 17.75 -12.09 -7.61
CA LEU A 72 17.64 -10.69 -7.22
C LEU A 72 16.74 -9.89 -8.17
N LEU A 73 16.75 -10.20 -9.47
CA LEU A 73 15.89 -9.53 -10.44
C LEU A 73 14.43 -9.90 -10.23
N ASP A 74 14.14 -11.14 -9.84
CA ASP A 74 12.78 -11.55 -9.44
C ASP A 74 12.33 -10.75 -8.21
N LEU A 75 13.18 -10.59 -7.20
CA LEU A 75 12.86 -9.79 -6.01
C LEU A 75 12.55 -8.34 -6.37
N LEU A 76 13.39 -7.70 -7.20
CA LEU A 76 13.18 -6.32 -7.65
C LEU A 76 11.89 -6.19 -8.47
N ALA A 77 11.56 -7.19 -9.30
CA ALA A 77 10.31 -7.22 -10.05
C ALA A 77 9.10 -7.35 -9.12
N HIS A 78 9.17 -8.21 -8.10
CA HIS A 78 8.11 -8.36 -7.10
C HIS A 78 7.91 -7.10 -6.26
N ASP A 79 8.99 -6.46 -5.83
CA ASP A 79 8.98 -5.18 -5.12
C ASP A 79 8.30 -4.09 -5.96
N LYS A 80 8.74 -3.94 -7.21
CA LYS A 80 8.16 -2.95 -8.13
C LYS A 80 6.69 -3.23 -8.44
N ALA A 81 6.30 -4.51 -8.54
CA ALA A 81 4.91 -4.89 -8.67
C ALA A 81 4.07 -4.43 -7.47
N GLY A 82 4.63 -4.47 -6.26
CA GLY A 82 4.00 -3.93 -5.05
C GLY A 82 3.67 -2.45 -5.18
N GLU A 83 4.62 -1.64 -5.65
CA GLU A 83 4.38 -0.20 -5.90
C GLU A 83 3.23 0.03 -6.89
N LEU A 84 3.18 -0.72 -7.98
CA LEU A 84 2.12 -0.61 -8.99
C LEU A 84 0.76 -1.01 -8.44
N ILE A 85 0.69 -2.10 -7.68
CA ILE A 85 -0.56 -2.57 -7.05
C ILE A 85 -1.08 -1.53 -6.05
N VAL A 86 -0.21 -0.96 -5.23
CA VAL A 86 -0.59 0.05 -4.24
C VAL A 86 -1.02 1.36 -4.92
N GLN A 87 -0.35 1.76 -6.02
CA GLN A 87 -0.78 2.90 -6.83
C GLN A 87 -2.17 2.67 -7.46
N ASP A 88 -2.42 1.50 -8.05
CA ASP A 88 -3.73 1.17 -8.63
C ASP A 88 -4.85 1.25 -7.57
N LEU A 89 -4.57 0.84 -6.33
CA LEU A 89 -5.53 0.98 -5.23
C LEU A 89 -5.79 2.44 -4.86
N ALA A 90 -4.77 3.30 -4.95
CA ALA A 90 -4.90 4.74 -4.69
C ALA A 90 -5.76 5.39 -5.77
N ASP A 91 -5.48 5.11 -7.05
CA ASP A 91 -6.25 5.61 -8.19
C ASP A 91 -7.72 5.18 -8.10
N ASP A 92 -7.98 3.91 -7.78
CA ASP A 92 -9.33 3.39 -7.55
C ASP A 92 -10.04 4.05 -6.35
N ALA A 93 -9.29 4.44 -5.32
CA ALA A 93 -9.83 5.15 -4.16
C ALA A 93 -10.17 6.60 -4.48
N GLU A 94 -9.32 7.30 -5.23
CA GLU A 94 -9.60 8.65 -5.74
C GLU A 94 -10.86 8.67 -6.60
N ALA A 95 -10.98 7.73 -7.55
CA ALA A 95 -12.16 7.64 -8.42
C ALA A 95 -13.46 7.51 -7.62
N ARG A 96 -13.48 6.67 -6.58
CA ARG A 96 -14.64 6.51 -5.70
C ARG A 96 -14.90 7.72 -4.82
N LEU A 97 -13.85 8.36 -4.32
CA LEU A 97 -13.98 9.61 -3.56
C LEU A 97 -14.61 10.71 -4.41
N ALA A 98 -14.25 10.79 -5.68
CA ALA A 98 -14.87 11.71 -6.63
C ALA A 98 -16.38 11.43 -6.83
N GLU A 99 -16.78 10.16 -6.93
CA GLU A 99 -18.20 9.76 -6.96
C GLU A 99 -18.96 10.15 -5.68
N GLU A 100 -18.28 10.11 -4.53
CA GLU A 100 -18.81 10.55 -3.23
C GLU A 100 -18.75 12.10 -3.04
N GLY A 101 -18.27 12.85 -4.04
CA GLY A 101 -18.22 14.31 -4.05
C GLY A 101 -16.97 14.93 -3.42
N PHE A 102 -15.92 14.13 -3.20
CA PHE A 102 -14.63 14.61 -2.72
C PHE A 102 -13.65 14.81 -3.89
N ASP A 103 -13.10 16.01 -4.03
CA ASP A 103 -11.95 16.28 -4.91
C ASP A 103 -10.66 16.05 -4.11
N ALA A 104 -10.18 14.80 -4.13
CA ALA A 104 -9.05 14.33 -3.35
C ALA A 104 -7.95 13.75 -4.25
N THR A 105 -6.70 13.99 -3.87
CA THR A 105 -5.52 13.32 -4.44
C THR A 105 -4.83 12.56 -3.32
N ILE A 106 -4.67 11.25 -3.48
CA ILE A 106 -4.04 10.31 -2.56
C ILE A 106 -2.58 10.13 -2.99
N TYR A 107 -1.69 10.19 -2.02
CA TYR A 107 -0.26 9.97 -2.20
C TYR A 107 0.13 8.71 -1.43
N VAL A 108 0.76 7.77 -2.13
CA VAL A 108 1.40 6.59 -1.56
C VAL A 108 2.91 6.79 -1.66
N LEU A 109 3.60 6.72 -0.52
CA LEU A 109 5.00 7.11 -0.39
C LEU A 109 5.82 5.90 0.08
N LYS A 110 6.76 5.47 -0.76
CA LYS A 110 7.78 4.49 -0.39
C LYS A 110 8.99 5.22 0.19
N ASN A 111 8.84 5.67 1.43
CA ASN A 111 9.87 6.30 2.24
C ASN A 111 9.78 5.76 3.68
N ASN A 112 10.41 6.40 4.66
CA ASN A 112 10.47 5.87 6.02
C ASN A 112 10.01 6.84 7.11
N VAL A 113 9.61 8.06 6.76
CA VAL A 113 9.28 9.10 7.75
C VAL A 113 8.15 10.02 7.26
N ASP A 114 7.31 10.47 8.18
CA ASP A 114 6.35 11.55 7.91
C ASP A 114 6.82 12.92 8.45
N SER A 115 6.04 13.97 8.17
CA SER A 115 6.33 15.33 8.64
C SER A 115 6.15 15.53 10.15
N ARG A 116 5.57 14.55 10.86
CA ARG A 116 5.42 14.55 12.32
C ARG A 116 6.54 13.77 13.02
N GLY A 117 7.46 13.15 12.26
CA GLY A 117 8.56 12.36 12.78
C GLY A 117 8.18 10.92 13.12
N ASN A 118 7.01 10.43 12.69
CA ASN A 118 6.69 9.01 12.77
C ASN A 118 7.50 8.25 11.70
N SER A 119 7.81 6.98 11.97
CA SER A 119 8.62 6.13 11.10
C SER A 119 7.85 4.90 10.64
N TYR A 120 8.21 4.39 9.45
CA TYR A 120 7.72 3.13 8.88
C TYR A 120 8.83 2.43 8.09
N GLY A 121 8.71 1.11 7.96
CA GLY A 121 9.83 0.22 7.65
C GLY A 121 9.96 -0.24 6.19
N SER A 122 11.19 -0.62 5.84
CA SER A 122 11.51 -1.53 4.74
C SER A 122 12.37 -2.64 5.34
N HIS A 123 11.91 -3.88 5.25
CA HIS A 123 12.53 -5.04 5.91
C HIS A 123 13.08 -6.04 4.88
N GLU A 124 14.17 -6.74 5.24
CA GLU A 124 14.89 -7.75 4.44
C GLU A 124 15.12 -9.05 5.25
#